data_AF-A0A0G4JQX2-F1
#
_entry.id   AF-A0A0G4JQX2-F1
#
_cell.length_a   1.000
_cell.length_b   1.000
_cell.length_c   1.000
_cell.angle_alpha   90.00
_cell.angle_beta   90.00
_cell.angle_gamma   90.00
#
_symmetry.space_group_name_H-M   'P 1'
#
loop_
_entity.id
_entity.type
_entity.pdbx_description
1 polymer ?
#
loop_
_entity_poly.entity_id
_entity_poly.type
_entity_poly.pdbx_seq_one_letter_code
_entity_poly.pdbx_strand_id
1 'polypeptide(L)'
;MSDPTKIIKIYPTFDKSGNAIYDLYSYPKGSNIELQCQVYPTRVIPVFFIPGVMGSNLKAKEKMGDRVWRLDSLGGIALTWFGTSAEKRKKRLNPTKTEVDDGGKVDESDNEPFLLQTRRERGWGSVAYTSYAPFLAWLQEALNDFSAYGRGERHKLVGQDLAAEIGELALQEEEVKLSYSYLFPVFAVGYNWLESNAESARHIGEKITETINFYKRKGRQCEKVILVTHSMGGLVARHYSECLGGRDSVLGVVHGVMPATGAAATYRRMKAGTEYPEGNYISWAAAQVLGGDGGRMTAVLSQAPGPLQLLPSRDYGMRWLKILDGENVNFYPKEDPYAEIYLVRDKWWGLCDERLISPGSRRTQWELNNDWLTYTKMLNNKVKAFIENLSGKYHPNTHVFYSAASAHPAYGDVCWCAETPAIEGRMNQGRVRHAADAQVVWEGQTGVTRKVATPLGGEGWASGIRQTYRLLPPTEAGDGTVPLRSGRIPSGYLRSRFQVAVEHEPAYQDAKARLFTLRAIVKIAQAVKHTTQGDG
;
A
#
# COMPACT_ATOMS: atom_id res chain seq x y z
N MET A 1 -39.22 23.04 -44.02
CA MET A 1 -38.12 22.44 -43.26
C MET A 1 -38.71 22.03 -41.92
N SER A 2 -38.73 20.75 -41.58
CA SER A 2 -39.25 20.30 -40.28
C SER A 2 -38.33 20.82 -39.17
N ASP A 3 -38.90 21.40 -38.11
CA ASP A 3 -38.13 21.82 -36.95
C ASP A 3 -37.29 20.64 -36.43
N PRO A 4 -36.00 20.85 -36.10
CA PRO A 4 -35.15 19.79 -35.58
C PRO A 4 -35.75 19.20 -34.30
N THR A 5 -35.79 17.87 -34.20
CA THR A 5 -36.32 17.17 -33.01
C THR A 5 -35.54 17.58 -31.78
N LYS A 6 -36.24 18.11 -30.77
CA LYS A 6 -35.64 18.46 -29.48
C LYS A 6 -35.56 17.22 -28.60
N ILE A 7 -34.35 16.73 -28.34
CA ILE A 7 -34.11 15.59 -27.46
C ILE A 7 -33.94 16.10 -26.02
N ILE A 8 -34.72 15.55 -25.08
CA ILE A 8 -34.62 15.83 -23.66
C ILE A 8 -34.24 14.54 -22.95
N LYS A 9 -33.10 14.52 -22.27
CA LYS A 9 -32.64 13.37 -21.50
C LYS A 9 -33.24 13.40 -20.10
N ILE A 10 -33.89 12.31 -19.70
CA ILE A 10 -34.48 12.13 -18.37
C ILE A 10 -33.63 11.12 -17.62
N TYR A 11 -33.06 11.56 -16.50
CA TYR A 11 -32.34 10.67 -15.59
C TYR A 11 -33.30 10.17 -14.51
N PRO A 12 -33.25 8.89 -14.15
CA PRO A 12 -34.11 8.35 -13.13
C PRO A 12 -33.70 8.85 -11.75
N THR A 13 -34.69 9.09 -10.90
CA THR A 13 -34.52 8.97 -9.45
C THR A 13 -34.73 7.51 -9.05
N PHE A 14 -34.48 7.16 -7.80
CA PHE A 14 -34.65 5.79 -7.32
C PHE A 14 -35.46 5.75 -6.03
N ASP A 15 -36.36 4.79 -5.92
CA ASP A 15 -37.09 4.55 -4.67
C ASP A 15 -36.20 3.85 -3.60
N LYS A 16 -36.78 3.64 -2.41
CA LYS A 16 -36.10 2.95 -1.31
C LYS A 16 -35.74 1.49 -1.64
N SER A 17 -36.38 0.87 -2.61
CA SER A 17 -36.08 -0.49 -3.09
C SER A 17 -35.03 -0.49 -4.20
N GLY A 18 -34.65 0.69 -4.72
CA GLY A 18 -33.71 0.86 -5.81
C GLY A 18 -34.37 0.80 -7.19
N ASN A 19 -35.69 0.86 -7.31
CA ASN A 19 -36.39 0.90 -8.60
C ASN A 19 -36.26 2.29 -9.22
N ALA A 20 -36.05 2.34 -10.55
CA ALA A 20 -35.94 3.60 -11.28
C ALA A 20 -37.31 4.27 -11.43
N ILE A 21 -37.38 5.56 -11.09
CA ILE A 21 -38.55 6.42 -11.27
C ILE A 21 -38.16 7.51 -12.27
N TYR A 22 -38.96 7.68 -13.32
CA TYR A 22 -38.76 8.73 -14.32
C TYR A 22 -39.93 9.70 -14.25
N ASP A 23 -39.62 10.97 -14.01
CA ASP A 23 -40.60 12.04 -14.08
C ASP A 23 -40.76 12.47 -15.54
N LEU A 24 -41.91 12.14 -16.14
CA LEU A 24 -42.24 12.46 -17.52
C LEU A 24 -43.27 13.58 -17.57
N TYR A 25 -43.02 14.57 -18.43
CA TYR A 25 -43.90 15.72 -18.61
C TYR A 25 -44.60 15.65 -19.97
N SER A 26 -45.88 16.02 -20.01
CA SER A 26 -46.64 16.16 -21.25
C SER A 26 -46.29 17.47 -21.96
N TYR A 27 -46.20 17.43 -23.29
CA TYR A 27 -45.90 18.61 -24.13
C TYR A 27 -47.07 18.93 -25.08
N PRO A 28 -47.23 20.19 -25.53
CA PRO A 28 -48.29 20.58 -26.46
C PRO A 28 -48.30 19.72 -27.73
N LYS A 29 -49.49 19.36 -28.20
CA LYS A 29 -49.69 18.60 -29.43
C LYS A 29 -49.01 19.30 -30.62
N GLY A 30 -48.18 18.57 -31.35
CA GLY A 30 -47.39 19.10 -32.48
C GLY A 30 -45.95 19.50 -32.11
N SER A 31 -45.56 19.43 -30.83
CA SER A 31 -44.16 19.61 -30.43
C SER A 31 -43.30 18.44 -30.93
N ASN A 32 -42.22 18.72 -31.67
CA ASN A 32 -41.27 17.70 -32.13
C ASN A 32 -40.23 17.38 -31.03
N ILE A 33 -40.65 16.64 -29.99
CA ILE A 33 -39.84 16.34 -28.80
C ILE A 33 -39.66 14.83 -28.62
N GLU A 34 -38.44 14.40 -28.31
CA GLU A 34 -38.11 13.02 -27.91
C GLU A 34 -37.62 13.02 -26.46
N LEU A 35 -38.23 12.20 -25.61
CA LEU A 35 -37.78 11.98 -24.23
C LEU A 35 -36.92 10.71 -24.16
N GLN A 36 -35.66 10.86 -23.77
CA GLN A 36 -34.73 9.74 -23.66
C GLN A 36 -34.49 9.40 -22.18
N CYS A 37 -35.09 8.29 -21.72
CA CYS A 37 -34.95 7.80 -20.35
C CYS A 37 -33.64 7.01 -20.18
N GLN A 38 -32.76 7.47 -19.29
CA GLN A 38 -31.49 6.81 -19.01
C GLN A 38 -31.70 5.55 -18.13
N VAL A 39 -31.46 4.37 -18.68
CA VAL A 39 -31.52 3.11 -17.93
C VAL A 39 -30.14 2.77 -17.35
N TYR A 40 -30.12 2.26 -16.11
CA TYR A 40 -28.91 1.75 -15.46
C TYR A 40 -28.89 0.22 -15.47
N PRO A 41 -27.70 -0.39 -15.58
CA PRO A 41 -27.55 -1.83 -15.53
C PRO A 41 -28.16 -2.50 -14.30
N THR A 42 -28.76 -3.67 -14.48
CA THR A 42 -29.30 -4.49 -13.38
C THR A 42 -28.21 -5.21 -12.59
N ARG A 43 -27.09 -5.50 -13.25
CA ARG A 43 -25.93 -6.16 -12.66
C ARG A 43 -24.91 -5.14 -12.15
N VAL A 44 -24.47 -5.36 -10.92
CA VAL A 44 -23.55 -4.51 -10.18
C VAL A 44 -22.28 -5.30 -9.88
N ILE A 45 -21.14 -4.73 -10.21
CA ILE A 45 -19.82 -5.29 -9.90
C ILE A 45 -19.06 -4.24 -9.07
N PRO A 46 -19.15 -4.32 -7.73
CA PRO A 46 -18.43 -3.38 -6.87
C PRO A 46 -16.91 -3.46 -7.09
N VAL A 47 -16.26 -2.30 -7.16
CA VAL A 47 -14.80 -2.18 -7.24
C VAL A 47 -14.29 -1.67 -5.91
N PHE A 48 -13.53 -2.47 -5.20
CA PHE A 48 -13.00 -2.15 -3.87
C PHE A 48 -11.56 -1.67 -3.98
N PHE A 49 -11.34 -0.38 -3.73
CA PHE A 49 -10.02 0.18 -3.56
C PHE A 49 -9.49 -0.03 -2.14
N ILE A 50 -8.31 -0.63 -2.03
CA ILE A 50 -7.63 -0.92 -0.76
C ILE A 50 -6.31 -0.13 -0.73
N PRO A 51 -6.15 0.84 0.19
CA PRO A 51 -5.00 1.75 0.20
C PRO A 51 -3.70 1.06 0.66
N GLY A 52 -2.60 1.82 0.66
CA GLY A 52 -1.32 1.35 1.17
C GLY A 52 -1.14 1.53 2.67
N VAL A 53 0.06 1.19 3.15
CA VAL A 53 0.50 1.51 4.52
C VAL A 53 0.41 3.01 4.75
N MET A 54 -0.15 3.42 5.91
CA MET A 54 -0.40 4.83 6.25
C MET A 54 -1.40 5.57 5.34
N GLY A 55 -2.04 4.86 4.39
CA GLY A 55 -3.01 5.41 3.45
C GLY A 55 -4.45 5.44 3.97
N SER A 56 -4.70 5.04 5.21
CA SER A 56 -6.01 5.15 5.87
C SER A 56 -5.97 6.11 7.05
N ASN A 57 -7.05 6.86 7.22
CA ASN A 57 -7.24 7.73 8.37
C ASN A 57 -7.52 6.87 9.62
N LEU A 58 -6.97 7.26 10.77
CA LEU A 58 -7.14 6.58 12.05
C LEU A 58 -7.62 7.54 13.14
N LYS A 59 -8.52 7.06 14.00
CA LYS A 59 -8.99 7.71 15.22
C LYS A 59 -8.74 6.84 16.45
N ALA A 60 -8.81 7.43 17.64
CA ALA A 60 -8.70 6.69 18.89
C ALA A 60 -10.00 5.90 19.17
N LYS A 61 -9.86 4.65 19.64
CA LYS A 61 -11.01 3.81 20.05
C LYS A 61 -11.69 4.30 21.32
N GLU A 62 -10.89 4.65 22.34
CA GLU A 62 -11.38 4.93 23.70
C GLU A 62 -11.91 6.36 23.88
N LYS A 63 -11.56 7.29 22.97
CA LYS A 63 -12.01 8.68 23.01
C LYS A 63 -12.68 9.02 21.70
N MET A 64 -14.01 9.03 21.72
CA MET A 64 -14.83 9.23 20.54
C MET A 64 -14.42 10.50 19.79
N GLY A 65 -13.94 10.33 18.55
CA GLY A 65 -13.61 11.41 17.63
C GLY A 65 -12.20 12.01 17.71
N ASP A 66 -11.30 11.54 18.60
CA ASP A 66 -9.93 12.06 18.63
C ASP A 66 -9.12 11.55 17.42
N ARG A 67 -8.82 12.46 16.50
CA ARG A 67 -8.12 12.20 15.24
C ARG A 67 -6.67 11.85 15.54
N VAL A 68 -6.25 10.64 15.19
CA VAL A 68 -4.87 10.18 15.38
C VAL A 68 -4.06 10.45 14.13
N TRP A 69 -4.50 9.92 12.99
CA TRP A 69 -3.82 10.03 11.70
C TRP A 69 -4.83 10.46 10.65
N ARG A 70 -4.72 11.67 10.09
CA ARG A 70 -5.67 12.14 9.07
C ARG A 70 -4.97 12.91 7.96
N LEU A 71 -5.10 12.41 6.74
CA LEU A 71 -4.44 12.91 5.54
C LEU A 71 -5.42 13.70 4.65
N ASP A 72 -6.16 14.62 5.26
CA ASP A 72 -7.03 15.57 4.53
C ASP A 72 -6.20 16.66 3.82
N SER A 73 -5.05 17.01 4.39
CA SER A 73 -4.08 17.95 3.82
C SER A 73 -2.67 17.69 4.38
N LEU A 74 -1.64 17.98 3.59
CA LEU A 74 -0.24 17.87 4.02
C LEU A 74 0.10 18.84 5.16
N GLY A 75 -0.48 20.05 5.16
CA GLY A 75 -0.30 21.02 6.24
C GLY A 75 -0.90 20.57 7.58
N GLY A 76 -2.11 19.97 7.55
CA GLY A 76 -2.78 19.50 8.76
C GLY A 76 -2.06 18.32 9.43
N ILE A 77 -1.59 17.35 8.65
CA ILE A 77 -0.81 16.23 9.19
C ILE A 77 0.55 16.71 9.71
N ALA A 78 1.17 17.70 9.05
CA ALA A 78 2.40 18.32 9.51
C ALA A 78 2.25 19.01 10.88
N LEU A 79 1.21 19.84 11.06
CA LEU A 79 0.93 20.48 12.35
C LEU A 79 0.75 19.48 13.49
N THR A 80 0.24 18.27 13.20
CA THR A 80 -0.02 17.25 14.22
C THR A 80 1.22 16.44 14.59
N TRP A 81 2.07 16.12 13.61
CA TRP A 81 3.11 15.10 13.77
C TRP A 81 4.54 15.63 13.69
N PHE A 82 4.75 16.80 13.09
CA PHE A 82 6.06 17.45 13.07
C PHE A 82 6.53 17.72 14.50
N GLY A 83 7.78 17.39 14.80
CA GLY A 83 8.35 17.53 16.16
C GLY A 83 7.78 16.58 17.23
N THR A 84 6.79 15.73 16.93
CA THR A 84 6.22 14.80 17.91
C THR A 84 7.27 13.76 18.34
N SER A 85 7.44 13.61 19.67
CA SER A 85 8.41 12.69 20.28
C SER A 85 8.10 11.21 19.99
N ALA A 86 9.12 10.36 20.11
CA ALA A 86 8.97 8.90 19.95
C ALA A 86 7.95 8.32 20.95
N GLU A 87 7.95 8.79 22.20
CA GLU A 87 7.01 8.36 23.24
C GLU A 87 5.56 8.71 22.89
N LYS A 88 5.31 9.96 22.48
CA LYS A 88 3.96 10.40 22.07
C LYS A 88 3.49 9.66 20.81
N ARG A 89 4.40 9.40 19.85
CA ARG A 89 4.11 8.57 18.66
C ARG A 89 3.72 7.15 19.05
N LYS A 90 4.52 6.46 19.88
CA LYS A 90 4.21 5.11 20.38
C LYS A 90 2.86 5.04 21.07
N LYS A 91 2.54 6.03 21.91
CA LYS A 91 1.26 6.05 22.64
C LYS A 91 0.05 6.23 21.72
N ARG A 92 0.14 7.13 20.73
CA ARG A 92 -0.97 7.48 19.82
C ARG A 92 -1.12 6.48 18.67
N LEU A 93 -0.01 6.10 18.03
CA LEU A 93 0.03 5.12 16.93
C LEU A 93 0.17 3.71 17.50
N ASN A 94 -0.86 3.27 18.21
CA ASN A 94 -0.93 1.95 18.82
C ASN A 94 -2.05 1.13 18.17
N PRO A 95 -1.77 -0.07 17.63
CA PRO A 95 -2.76 -0.87 16.92
C PRO A 95 -3.98 -1.25 17.76
N THR A 96 -3.82 -1.47 19.07
CA THR A 96 -4.95 -1.87 19.93
C THR A 96 -5.82 -0.69 20.34
N LYS A 97 -5.33 0.54 20.19
CA LYS A 97 -6.02 1.78 20.62
C LYS A 97 -6.53 2.63 19.46
N THR A 98 -6.29 2.21 18.23
CA THR A 98 -6.67 2.92 17.01
C THR A 98 -7.63 2.11 16.17
N GLU A 99 -8.49 2.80 15.43
CA GLU A 99 -9.42 2.23 14.46
C GLU A 99 -9.54 3.16 13.25
N VAL A 100 -10.18 2.67 12.18
CA VAL A 100 -10.40 3.44 10.95
C VAL A 100 -11.27 4.67 11.24
N ASP A 101 -10.85 5.80 10.69
CA ASP A 101 -11.57 7.07 10.75
C ASP A 101 -12.21 7.37 9.39
N ASP A 102 -13.49 7.11 9.26
CA ASP A 102 -14.33 7.39 8.09
C ASP A 102 -14.76 8.87 7.96
N GLY A 103 -14.41 9.70 8.94
CA GLY A 103 -14.74 11.12 9.00
C GLY A 103 -13.80 12.04 8.22
N GLY A 104 -12.94 11.50 7.36
CA GLY A 104 -12.04 12.29 6.49
C GLY A 104 -12.79 13.10 5.42
N LYS A 105 -12.04 13.98 4.75
CA LYS A 105 -12.56 14.82 3.66
C LYS A 105 -13.02 13.93 2.49
N VAL A 106 -14.17 14.30 1.90
CA VAL A 106 -14.75 13.66 0.72
C VAL A 106 -15.32 14.77 -0.16
N ASP A 107 -15.01 14.73 -1.46
CA ASP A 107 -15.65 15.60 -2.44
C ASP A 107 -16.88 14.86 -2.97
N GLU A 108 -18.05 15.15 -2.40
CA GLU A 108 -19.32 14.55 -2.85
C GLU A 108 -19.68 15.01 -4.26
N SER A 109 -20.53 14.23 -4.93
CA SER A 109 -21.07 14.55 -6.25
C SER A 109 -22.58 14.42 -6.26
N ASP A 110 -23.28 15.51 -6.56
CA ASP A 110 -24.75 15.51 -6.69
C ASP A 110 -25.24 14.78 -7.95
N ASN A 111 -24.32 14.41 -8.85
CA ASN A 111 -24.62 13.79 -10.14
C ASN A 111 -24.49 12.25 -10.11
N GLU A 112 -24.12 11.65 -8.99
CA GLU A 112 -23.99 10.20 -8.88
C GLU A 112 -25.37 9.54 -8.65
N PRO A 113 -25.72 8.50 -9.42
CA PRO A 113 -26.96 7.76 -9.22
C PRO A 113 -27.07 7.24 -7.79
N PHE A 114 -28.28 7.28 -7.22
CA PHE A 114 -28.56 6.75 -5.88
C PHE A 114 -28.04 5.31 -5.67
N LEU A 115 -28.09 4.46 -6.70
CA LEU A 115 -27.57 3.09 -6.65
C LEU A 115 -26.07 3.01 -6.33
N LEU A 116 -25.29 4.07 -6.60
CA LEU A 116 -23.89 4.10 -6.22
C LEU A 116 -23.69 4.34 -4.72
N GLN A 117 -24.67 4.88 -3.99
CA GLN A 117 -24.50 5.51 -2.68
C GLN A 117 -23.55 6.73 -2.74
N THR A 118 -23.63 7.59 -1.74
CA THR A 118 -22.70 8.73 -1.64
C THR A 118 -21.26 8.26 -1.53
N ARG A 119 -20.29 9.12 -1.88
CA ARG A 119 -18.86 8.77 -1.80
C ARG A 119 -18.46 8.46 -0.36
N ARG A 120 -19.05 9.16 0.62
CA ARG A 120 -18.86 8.86 2.04
C ARG A 120 -19.40 7.49 2.44
N GLU A 121 -20.62 7.11 2.04
CA GLU A 121 -21.19 5.77 2.31
C GLU A 121 -20.35 4.66 1.65
N ARG A 122 -19.72 4.97 0.52
CA ARG A 122 -18.74 4.09 -0.14
C ARG A 122 -17.35 4.08 0.52
N GLY A 123 -17.18 4.80 1.63
CA GLY A 123 -15.98 4.76 2.47
C GLY A 123 -14.85 5.68 2.04
N TRP A 124 -15.07 6.64 1.13
CA TRP A 124 -13.98 7.52 0.63
C TRP A 124 -13.35 8.38 1.72
N GLY A 125 -14.09 8.67 2.80
CA GLY A 125 -13.55 9.39 3.96
C GLY A 125 -12.59 8.57 4.82
N SER A 126 -12.49 7.26 4.60
CA SER A 126 -11.59 6.36 5.35
C SER A 126 -10.15 6.36 4.86
N VAL A 127 -9.91 6.87 3.65
CA VAL A 127 -8.59 6.84 3.01
C VAL A 127 -7.96 8.24 2.93
N ALA A 128 -6.66 8.29 2.69
CA ALA A 128 -5.92 9.54 2.55
C ALA A 128 -6.44 10.36 1.35
N TYR A 129 -7.12 11.47 1.65
CA TYR A 129 -7.72 12.33 0.63
C TYR A 129 -6.68 12.86 -0.34
N THR A 130 -5.53 13.35 0.18
CA THR A 130 -4.45 13.90 -0.64
C THR A 130 -3.86 12.90 -1.63
N SER A 131 -3.89 11.61 -1.30
CA SER A 131 -3.26 10.56 -2.09
C SER A 131 -4.24 9.92 -3.08
N TYR A 132 -5.50 9.68 -2.65
CA TYR A 132 -6.40 8.80 -3.39
C TYR A 132 -7.65 9.48 -3.95
N ALA A 133 -8.07 10.65 -3.45
CA ALA A 133 -9.31 11.27 -3.90
C ALA A 133 -9.34 11.53 -5.42
N PRO A 134 -8.26 12.07 -6.06
CA PRO A 134 -8.26 12.27 -7.51
C PRO A 134 -8.39 10.97 -8.30
N PHE A 135 -7.71 9.90 -7.87
CA PHE A 135 -7.78 8.60 -8.53
C PHE A 135 -9.15 7.95 -8.38
N LEU A 136 -9.74 7.98 -7.18
CA LEU A 136 -11.06 7.41 -6.91
C LEU A 136 -12.15 8.13 -7.72
N ALA A 137 -12.11 9.47 -7.79
CA ALA A 137 -13.00 10.27 -8.62
C ALA A 137 -12.88 9.89 -10.11
N TRP A 138 -11.65 9.90 -10.64
CA TRP A 138 -11.39 9.53 -12.02
C TRP A 138 -11.85 8.10 -12.35
N LEU A 139 -11.59 7.13 -11.46
CA LEU A 139 -11.96 5.73 -11.68
C LEU A 139 -13.48 5.55 -11.67
N GLN A 140 -14.18 6.20 -10.73
CA GLN A 140 -15.63 6.18 -10.64
C GLN A 140 -16.28 6.72 -11.92
N GLU A 141 -15.77 7.85 -12.43
CA GLU A 141 -16.24 8.48 -13.66
C GLU A 141 -15.94 7.60 -14.87
N ALA A 142 -14.72 7.10 -15.02
CA ALA A 142 -14.32 6.25 -16.15
C ALA A 142 -15.12 4.95 -16.23
N LEU A 143 -15.45 4.33 -15.09
CA LEU A 143 -16.20 3.07 -15.06
C LEU A 143 -17.71 3.25 -15.25
N ASN A 144 -18.25 4.47 -15.09
CA ASN A 144 -19.68 4.75 -15.18
C ASN A 144 -19.99 5.88 -16.18
N ASP A 145 -19.15 6.01 -17.21
CA ASP A 145 -19.22 6.99 -18.30
C ASP A 145 -20.31 6.67 -19.36
N PHE A 146 -21.49 6.20 -18.94
CA PHE A 146 -22.55 5.73 -19.85
C PHE A 146 -22.96 6.76 -20.92
N SER A 147 -22.99 8.05 -20.55
CA SER A 147 -23.34 9.16 -21.46
C SER A 147 -22.26 9.47 -22.51
N ALA A 148 -21.05 8.93 -22.31
CA ALA A 148 -19.88 9.08 -23.16
C ALA A 148 -19.52 7.79 -23.90
N TYR A 149 -20.44 6.81 -24.00
CA TYR A 149 -20.25 5.63 -24.84
C TYR A 149 -19.73 6.00 -26.24
N GLY A 150 -18.71 5.29 -26.73
CA GLY A 150 -18.04 5.58 -28.01
C GLY A 150 -16.96 6.66 -27.96
N ARG A 151 -16.80 7.38 -26.83
CA ARG A 151 -15.78 8.45 -26.69
C ARG A 151 -15.14 8.55 -25.30
N GLY A 152 -15.67 7.85 -24.31
CA GLY A 152 -15.17 7.82 -22.94
C GLY A 152 -13.90 7.00 -22.77
N GLU A 153 -13.33 7.03 -21.57
CA GLU A 153 -12.01 6.43 -21.29
C GLU A 153 -11.98 4.92 -21.57
N ARG A 154 -13.06 4.20 -21.26
CA ARG A 154 -13.16 2.76 -21.58
C ARG A 154 -13.10 2.50 -23.09
N HIS A 155 -13.75 3.33 -23.89
CA HIS A 155 -13.78 3.18 -25.34
C HIS A 155 -12.45 3.58 -26.00
N LYS A 156 -11.77 4.60 -25.49
CA LYS A 156 -10.44 5.00 -25.98
C LYS A 156 -9.38 3.89 -25.85
N LEU A 157 -9.58 2.93 -24.95
CA LEU A 157 -8.69 1.79 -24.76
C LEU A 157 -8.86 0.69 -25.82
N VAL A 158 -9.90 0.75 -26.68
CA VAL A 158 -10.11 -0.21 -27.77
C VAL A 158 -8.92 -0.14 -28.73
N GLY A 159 -8.30 -1.30 -28.99
CA GLY A 159 -7.14 -1.39 -29.90
C GLY A 159 -5.87 -0.68 -29.43
N GLN A 160 -5.89 0.00 -28.28
CA GLN A 160 -4.72 0.72 -27.77
C GLN A 160 -3.66 -0.27 -27.27
N ASP A 161 -2.39 0.00 -27.57
CA ASP A 161 -1.25 -0.69 -26.98
C ASP A 161 -0.72 0.13 -25.79
N LEU A 162 -0.71 -0.45 -24.59
CA LEU A 162 -0.14 0.13 -23.37
C LEU A 162 1.28 -0.38 -23.10
N ALA A 163 1.82 -1.26 -23.94
CA ALA A 163 3.16 -1.82 -23.84
C ALA A 163 3.45 -2.49 -22.48
N ALA A 164 2.53 -3.32 -22.01
CA ALA A 164 2.76 -4.16 -20.84
C ALA A 164 3.59 -5.39 -21.18
N GLU A 165 4.35 -5.86 -20.19
CA GLU A 165 5.34 -6.91 -20.38
C GLU A 165 4.72 -8.27 -20.73
N ILE A 166 3.55 -8.56 -20.15
CA ILE A 166 2.82 -9.82 -20.36
C ILE A 166 1.31 -9.57 -20.35
N GLY A 167 0.58 -10.43 -21.07
CA GLY A 167 -0.87 -10.60 -20.88
C GLY A 167 -1.72 -9.41 -21.29
N GLU A 168 -1.24 -8.67 -22.28
CA GLU A 168 -1.71 -7.34 -22.63
C GLU A 168 -2.46 -7.30 -23.95
N LEU A 169 -3.40 -8.21 -24.14
CA LEU A 169 -4.27 -8.11 -25.31
C LEU A 169 -5.07 -6.81 -25.21
N ALA A 170 -4.98 -5.97 -26.25
CA ALA A 170 -5.79 -4.77 -26.39
C ALA A 170 -7.27 -5.08 -26.18
N LEU A 171 -8.04 -4.10 -25.73
CA LEU A 171 -9.48 -4.28 -25.57
C LEU A 171 -10.15 -4.36 -26.95
N GLN A 172 -11.03 -5.34 -27.09
CA GLN A 172 -11.94 -5.46 -28.23
C GLN A 172 -13.20 -4.62 -27.98
N GLU A 173 -13.89 -4.22 -29.05
CA GLU A 173 -15.13 -3.44 -28.93
C GLU A 173 -16.19 -4.19 -28.12
N GLU A 174 -16.28 -5.51 -28.28
CA GLU A 174 -17.23 -6.37 -27.59
C GLU A 174 -16.97 -6.42 -26.08
N GLU A 175 -15.71 -6.42 -25.67
CA GLU A 175 -15.33 -6.42 -24.25
C GLU A 175 -15.72 -5.09 -23.59
N VAL A 176 -15.45 -3.98 -24.29
CA VAL A 176 -15.85 -2.65 -23.84
C VAL A 176 -17.36 -2.52 -23.80
N LYS A 177 -18.06 -2.93 -24.86
CA LYS A 177 -19.52 -2.92 -24.95
C LYS A 177 -20.15 -3.69 -23.80
N LEU A 178 -19.65 -4.89 -23.50
CA LEU A 178 -20.14 -5.68 -22.36
C LEU A 178 -19.95 -4.94 -21.03
N SER A 179 -18.85 -4.20 -20.86
CA SER A 179 -18.63 -3.44 -19.62
C SER A 179 -19.70 -2.37 -19.37
N TYR A 180 -20.35 -1.84 -20.42
CA TYR A 180 -21.48 -0.91 -20.26
C TYR A 180 -22.78 -1.60 -19.82
N SER A 181 -22.82 -2.93 -19.81
CA SER A 181 -23.93 -3.73 -19.24
C SER A 181 -23.80 -3.94 -17.73
N TYR A 182 -22.82 -3.30 -17.07
CA TYR A 182 -22.57 -3.41 -15.63
C TYR A 182 -22.48 -2.02 -14.97
N LEU A 183 -22.95 -1.93 -13.73
CA LEU A 183 -22.72 -0.77 -12.85
C LEU A 183 -21.50 -1.06 -11.96
N PHE A 184 -20.55 -0.13 -11.88
CA PHE A 184 -19.30 -0.31 -11.13
C PHE A 184 -19.17 0.73 -10.01
N PRO A 185 -19.80 0.52 -8.85
CA PRO A 185 -19.61 1.40 -7.70
C PRO A 185 -18.20 1.22 -7.12
N VAL A 186 -17.44 2.32 -7.02
CA VAL A 186 -16.07 2.31 -6.49
C VAL A 186 -16.07 2.54 -4.98
N PHE A 187 -15.83 1.50 -4.20
CA PHE A 187 -15.66 1.61 -2.74
C PHE A 187 -14.21 1.92 -2.39
N ALA A 188 -13.99 2.62 -1.30
CA ALA A 188 -12.68 2.78 -0.69
C ALA A 188 -12.73 2.19 0.73
N VAL A 189 -11.91 1.18 1.00
CA VAL A 189 -11.92 0.47 2.28
C VAL A 189 -10.61 0.71 3.00
N GLY A 190 -10.59 1.78 3.80
CA GLY A 190 -9.53 2.02 4.76
C GLY A 190 -9.46 0.91 5.80
N TYR A 191 -8.27 0.66 6.33
CA TYR A 191 -8.01 -0.34 7.36
C TYR A 191 -7.02 0.20 8.39
N ASN A 192 -6.99 -0.41 9.58
CA ASN A 192 -5.98 -0.06 10.57
C ASN A 192 -4.61 -0.60 10.16
N TRP A 193 -3.85 0.21 9.42
CA TRP A 193 -2.54 -0.16 8.90
C TRP A 193 -1.47 -0.41 9.98
N LEU A 194 -1.74 -0.14 11.26
CA LEU A 194 -0.90 -0.53 12.39
C LEU A 194 -1.12 -1.99 12.81
N GLU A 195 -2.35 -2.49 12.64
CA GLU A 195 -2.74 -3.85 13.00
C GLU A 195 -2.22 -4.87 11.98
N SER A 196 -2.33 -6.17 12.28
CA SER A 196 -1.96 -7.21 11.33
C SER A 196 -2.84 -7.11 10.09
N ASN A 197 -2.22 -7.18 8.91
CA ASN A 197 -2.94 -7.24 7.63
C ASN A 197 -3.89 -8.44 7.55
N ALA A 198 -3.73 -9.47 8.40
CA ALA A 198 -4.71 -10.55 8.55
C ALA A 198 -6.05 -10.05 9.11
N GLU A 199 -6.04 -9.17 10.11
CA GLU A 199 -7.27 -8.55 10.65
C GLU A 199 -7.87 -7.59 9.63
N SER A 200 -7.02 -6.81 8.95
CA SER A 200 -7.47 -5.92 7.86
C SER A 200 -8.14 -6.71 6.73
N ALA A 201 -7.65 -7.91 6.42
CA ALA A 201 -8.24 -8.78 5.41
C ALA A 201 -9.62 -9.32 5.84
N ARG A 202 -9.81 -9.63 7.13
CA ARG A 202 -11.13 -9.99 7.68
C ARG A 202 -12.13 -8.83 7.54
N HIS A 203 -11.71 -7.63 7.95
CA HIS A 203 -12.53 -6.42 7.84
C HIS A 203 -12.98 -6.15 6.40
N ILE A 204 -12.09 -6.30 5.42
CA ILE A 204 -12.44 -6.16 4.00
C ILE A 204 -13.46 -7.23 3.57
N GLY A 205 -13.29 -8.48 4.02
CA GLY A 205 -14.24 -9.55 3.73
C GLY A 205 -15.64 -9.30 4.27
N GLU A 206 -15.75 -8.73 5.47
CA GLU A 206 -17.02 -8.27 6.06
C GLU A 206 -17.65 -7.19 5.17
N LYS A 207 -16.87 -6.17 4.76
CA LYS A 207 -17.37 -5.08 3.93
C LYS A 207 -17.83 -5.53 2.54
N ILE A 208 -17.12 -6.49 1.94
CA ILE A 208 -17.53 -7.13 0.68
C ILE A 208 -18.87 -7.82 0.85
N THR A 209 -19.02 -8.63 1.92
CA THR A 209 -20.27 -9.35 2.21
C THR A 209 -21.45 -8.41 2.44
N GLU A 210 -21.25 -7.35 3.23
CA GLU A 210 -22.25 -6.30 3.46
C GLU A 210 -22.70 -5.64 2.15
N THR A 211 -21.75 -5.29 1.28
CA THR A 211 -22.01 -4.59 0.03
C THR A 211 -22.75 -5.46 -0.97
N ILE A 212 -22.34 -6.73 -1.12
CA ILE A 212 -23.06 -7.71 -1.94
C ILE A 212 -24.50 -7.84 -1.47
N ASN A 213 -24.71 -7.99 -0.16
CA ASN A 213 -26.05 -8.13 0.43
C ASN A 213 -26.87 -6.85 0.29
N PHE A 214 -26.26 -5.66 0.38
CA PHE A 214 -26.93 -4.39 0.11
C PHE A 214 -27.52 -4.37 -1.29
N TYR A 215 -26.74 -4.69 -2.32
CA TYR A 215 -27.21 -4.68 -3.70
C TYR A 215 -28.26 -5.75 -3.99
N LYS A 216 -28.10 -6.96 -3.44
CA LYS A 216 -29.12 -8.02 -3.54
C LYS A 216 -30.46 -7.58 -2.94
N ARG A 217 -30.46 -6.92 -1.78
CA ARG A 217 -31.68 -6.37 -1.16
C ARG A 217 -32.34 -5.26 -1.98
N LYS A 218 -31.60 -4.61 -2.89
CA LYS A 218 -32.10 -3.60 -3.84
C LYS A 218 -32.52 -4.21 -5.19
N GLY A 219 -32.71 -5.54 -5.24
CA GLY A 219 -33.11 -6.25 -6.45
C GLY A 219 -32.03 -6.30 -7.54
N ARG A 220 -30.75 -6.09 -7.18
CA ARG A 220 -29.64 -6.08 -8.15
C ARG A 220 -28.89 -7.41 -8.18
N GLN A 221 -28.42 -7.78 -9.36
CA GLN A 221 -27.54 -8.94 -9.54
C GLN A 221 -26.13 -8.52 -9.10
N CYS A 222 -25.67 -9.03 -7.95
CA CYS A 222 -24.36 -8.72 -7.40
C CYS A 222 -23.84 -9.97 -6.69
N GLU A 223 -22.88 -10.67 -7.29
CA GLU A 223 -22.36 -11.94 -6.78
C GLU A 223 -20.91 -11.84 -6.32
N LYS A 224 -20.12 -10.98 -6.94
CA LYS A 224 -18.67 -10.88 -6.75
C LYS A 224 -18.18 -9.44 -6.90
N VAL A 225 -16.96 -9.18 -6.43
CA VAL A 225 -16.31 -7.87 -6.48
C VAL A 225 -15.01 -7.90 -7.27
N ILE A 226 -14.51 -6.73 -7.65
CA ILE A 226 -13.15 -6.55 -8.18
C ILE A 226 -12.34 -5.81 -7.11
N LEU A 227 -11.11 -6.26 -6.84
CA LEU A 227 -10.22 -5.56 -5.91
C LEU A 227 -9.19 -4.74 -6.68
N VAL A 228 -8.99 -3.49 -6.28
CA VAL A 228 -7.91 -2.62 -6.77
C VAL A 228 -7.09 -2.21 -5.55
N THR A 229 -5.77 -2.39 -5.60
CA THR A 229 -4.95 -2.17 -4.41
C THR A 229 -3.80 -1.22 -4.67
N HIS A 230 -3.38 -0.54 -3.63
CA HIS A 230 -2.14 0.23 -3.61
C HIS A 230 -1.18 -0.36 -2.59
N SER A 231 0.10 -0.56 -2.96
CA SER A 231 1.16 -0.90 -2.02
C SER A 231 0.79 -2.11 -1.12
N MET A 232 0.90 -1.96 0.21
CA MET A 232 0.58 -2.98 1.21
C MET A 232 -0.88 -3.47 1.17
N GLY A 233 -1.82 -2.69 0.62
CA GLY A 233 -3.19 -3.13 0.39
C GLY A 233 -3.28 -4.37 -0.48
N GLY A 234 -2.26 -4.59 -1.34
CA GLY A 234 -2.13 -5.82 -2.12
C GLY A 234 -1.89 -7.06 -1.27
N LEU A 235 -1.14 -6.94 -0.17
CA LEU A 235 -0.93 -8.04 0.78
C LEU A 235 -2.22 -8.35 1.55
N VAL A 236 -2.99 -7.32 1.89
CA VAL A 236 -4.30 -7.50 2.52
C VAL A 236 -5.28 -8.23 1.59
N ALA A 237 -5.37 -7.79 0.33
CA ALA A 237 -6.22 -8.44 -0.68
C ALA A 237 -5.82 -9.88 -0.96
N ARG A 238 -4.51 -10.17 -1.08
CA ARG A 238 -3.99 -11.53 -1.24
C ARG A 238 -4.35 -12.38 -0.02
N HIS A 239 -4.21 -11.87 1.20
CA HIS A 239 -4.55 -12.65 2.39
C HIS A 239 -6.04 -12.96 2.47
N TYR A 240 -6.90 -11.99 2.17
CA TYR A 240 -8.35 -12.21 2.11
C TYR A 240 -8.71 -13.31 1.08
N SER A 241 -8.26 -13.14 -0.16
CA SER A 241 -8.58 -14.07 -1.24
C SER A 241 -7.99 -15.47 -1.00
N GLU A 242 -6.73 -15.55 -0.63
CA GLU A 242 -5.95 -16.80 -0.69
C GLU A 242 -5.74 -17.50 0.65
N CYS A 243 -5.95 -16.81 1.77
CA CYS A 243 -5.76 -17.37 3.12
C CYS A 243 -7.05 -17.41 3.96
N LEU A 244 -8.05 -16.59 3.63
CA LEU A 244 -9.33 -16.53 4.35
C LEU A 244 -10.52 -17.10 3.57
N GLY A 245 -10.28 -17.75 2.42
CA GLY A 245 -11.32 -18.33 1.59
C GLY A 245 -12.16 -17.31 0.80
N GLY A 246 -11.70 -16.06 0.72
CA GLY A 246 -12.40 -14.99 -0.01
C GLY A 246 -12.33 -15.08 -1.53
N ARG A 247 -11.54 -16.02 -2.09
CA ARG A 247 -11.28 -16.15 -3.53
C ARG A 247 -12.57 -16.16 -4.36
N ASP A 248 -13.57 -16.93 -3.96
CA ASP A 248 -14.78 -17.11 -4.78
C ASP A 248 -15.66 -15.86 -4.84
N SER A 249 -15.53 -14.95 -3.87
CA SER A 249 -16.22 -13.66 -3.84
C SER A 249 -15.52 -12.59 -4.70
N VAL A 250 -14.34 -12.88 -5.27
CA VAL A 250 -13.52 -11.95 -6.06
C VAL A 250 -13.47 -12.40 -7.52
N LEU A 251 -13.76 -11.50 -8.46
CA LEU A 251 -13.61 -11.76 -9.91
C LEU A 251 -12.15 -11.68 -10.37
N GLY A 252 -11.41 -10.76 -9.76
CA GLY A 252 -10.03 -10.46 -10.10
C GLY A 252 -9.47 -9.34 -9.24
N VAL A 253 -8.15 -9.19 -9.30
CA VAL A 253 -7.41 -8.23 -8.49
C VAL A 253 -6.44 -7.44 -9.36
N VAL A 254 -6.43 -6.13 -9.19
CA VAL A 254 -5.44 -5.23 -9.78
C VAL A 254 -4.53 -4.71 -8.67
N HIS A 255 -3.25 -5.06 -8.70
CA HIS A 255 -2.27 -4.52 -7.75
C HIS A 255 -1.45 -3.39 -8.38
N GLY A 256 -1.37 -2.25 -7.69
CA GLY A 256 -0.43 -1.18 -7.99
C GLY A 256 0.70 -1.15 -6.98
N VAL A 257 1.95 -1.15 -7.48
CA VAL A 257 3.19 -0.95 -6.69
C VAL A 257 3.27 -1.81 -5.41
N MET A 258 2.80 -3.06 -5.49
CA MET A 258 2.76 -3.96 -4.32
C MET A 258 4.17 -4.46 -3.98
N PRO A 259 4.63 -4.35 -2.71
CA PRO A 259 5.85 -4.99 -2.22
C PRO A 259 5.62 -6.49 -2.02
N ALA A 260 5.60 -7.26 -3.11
CA ALA A 260 5.10 -8.63 -3.10
C ALA A 260 5.89 -9.59 -2.20
N THR A 261 7.19 -9.34 -2.03
CA THR A 261 8.11 -10.09 -1.17
C THR A 261 8.70 -9.24 -0.04
N GLY A 262 8.14 -8.05 0.21
CA GLY A 262 8.62 -7.10 1.22
C GLY A 262 9.53 -5.99 0.65
N ALA A 263 10.04 -5.13 1.52
CA ALA A 263 10.88 -3.99 1.15
C ALA A 263 11.92 -3.71 2.24
N ALA A 264 13.20 -3.72 1.88
CA ALA A 264 14.27 -3.44 2.85
C ALA A 264 14.27 -1.97 3.34
N ALA A 265 13.48 -1.10 2.69
CA ALA A 265 13.14 0.23 3.20
C ALA A 265 12.57 0.17 4.64
N THR A 266 11.83 -0.89 5.02
CA THR A 266 11.34 -1.07 6.39
C THR A 266 12.49 -1.19 7.41
N TYR A 267 13.54 -1.95 7.07
CA TYR A 267 14.76 -2.03 7.88
C TYR A 267 15.43 -0.66 7.98
N ARG A 268 15.64 0.03 6.83
CA ARG A 268 16.22 1.36 6.80
C ARG A 268 15.45 2.32 7.70
N ARG A 269 14.12 2.27 7.64
CA ARG A 269 13.24 3.15 8.38
C ARG A 269 13.33 2.98 9.88
N MET A 270 13.38 1.75 10.37
CA MET A 270 13.63 1.48 11.79
C MET A 270 15.02 1.93 12.24
N LYS A 271 16.05 1.79 11.40
CA LYS A 271 17.42 2.19 11.78
C LYS A 271 17.69 3.69 11.65
N ALA A 272 17.10 4.37 10.68
CA ALA A 272 17.54 5.69 10.23
C ALA A 272 16.42 6.72 9.97
N GLY A 273 15.14 6.36 10.15
CA GLY A 273 14.00 7.24 9.88
C GLY A 273 13.46 7.14 8.45
N THR A 274 12.63 8.08 8.00
CA THR A 274 12.10 8.08 6.62
C THR A 274 13.05 8.75 5.63
N GLU A 275 13.13 8.24 4.40
CA GLU A 275 13.98 8.78 3.34
C GLU A 275 13.47 10.14 2.85
N TYR A 276 14.37 11.02 2.40
CA TYR A 276 14.04 12.20 1.62
C TYR A 276 15.25 12.58 0.75
N PRO A 277 15.04 13.10 -0.47
CA PRO A 277 16.13 13.65 -1.28
C PRO A 277 16.78 14.85 -0.56
N GLU A 278 18.11 14.91 -0.53
CA GLU A 278 18.83 16.07 0.01
C GLU A 278 18.44 17.34 -0.76
N GLY A 279 18.21 18.45 -0.05
CA GLY A 279 17.76 19.72 -0.64
C GLY A 279 16.26 19.81 -0.96
N ASN A 280 15.46 18.74 -0.81
CA ASN A 280 14.01 18.80 -0.97
C ASN A 280 13.29 19.04 0.37
N TYR A 281 12.99 20.31 0.66
CA TYR A 281 12.35 20.73 1.91
C TYR A 281 10.93 20.17 2.13
N ILE A 282 10.17 19.93 1.05
CA ILE A 282 8.80 19.38 1.14
C ILE A 282 8.86 17.90 1.51
N SER A 283 9.69 17.11 0.81
CA SER A 283 9.91 15.69 1.12
C SER A 283 10.56 15.51 2.50
N TRP A 284 11.45 16.40 2.91
CA TRP A 284 11.99 16.42 4.27
C TRP A 284 10.90 16.59 5.32
N ALA A 285 10.00 17.56 5.14
CA ALA A 285 8.90 17.80 6.08
C ALA A 285 7.95 16.58 6.15
N ALA A 286 7.64 15.95 5.01
CA ALA A 286 6.89 14.70 4.97
C ALA A 286 7.61 13.55 5.69
N ALA A 287 8.92 13.41 5.52
CA ALA A 287 9.73 12.42 6.23
C ALA A 287 9.74 12.66 7.75
N GLN A 288 9.77 13.91 8.21
CA GLN A 288 9.65 14.24 9.64
C GLN A 288 8.27 13.86 10.20
N VAL A 289 7.20 14.03 9.42
CA VAL A 289 5.84 13.61 9.78
C VAL A 289 5.75 12.09 9.92
N LEU A 290 6.27 11.33 8.95
CA LEU A 290 6.26 9.87 8.98
C LEU A 290 7.13 9.31 10.11
N GLY A 291 8.30 9.92 10.32
CA GLY A 291 9.23 9.65 11.42
C GLY A 291 10.66 9.90 10.96
N GLY A 292 11.19 11.06 11.32
CA GLY A 292 12.47 11.55 10.77
C GLY A 292 13.74 10.86 11.25
N ASP A 293 13.65 9.94 12.23
CA ASP A 293 14.79 9.16 12.72
C ASP A 293 14.35 7.76 13.17
N GLY A 294 15.34 6.87 13.35
CA GLY A 294 15.12 5.47 13.71
C GLY A 294 14.47 5.25 15.09
N GLY A 295 14.65 6.17 16.04
CA GLY A 295 14.01 6.10 17.36
C GLY A 295 12.50 6.34 17.26
N ARG A 296 12.10 7.38 16.51
CA ARG A 296 10.67 7.66 16.26
C ARG A 296 9.99 6.52 15.50
N MET A 297 10.67 5.95 14.50
CA MET A 297 10.14 4.82 13.72
C MET A 297 10.08 3.54 14.55
N THR A 298 11.17 3.16 15.23
CA THR A 298 11.23 1.92 16.03
C THR A 298 10.22 1.91 17.17
N ALA A 299 9.97 3.06 17.81
CA ALA A 299 8.98 3.15 18.89
C ALA A 299 7.55 2.77 18.45
N VAL A 300 7.19 3.08 17.19
CA VAL A 300 5.89 2.73 16.59
C VAL A 300 5.92 1.34 15.97
N LEU A 301 6.91 1.07 15.11
CA LEU A 301 6.96 -0.17 14.32
C LEU A 301 7.17 -1.40 15.22
N SER A 302 7.91 -1.28 16.33
CA SER A 302 8.13 -2.40 17.26
C SER A 302 6.84 -2.94 17.92
N GLN A 303 5.73 -2.20 17.87
CA GLN A 303 4.43 -2.65 18.36
C GLN A 303 3.38 -2.83 17.26
N ALA A 304 3.70 -2.49 16.00
CA ALA A 304 2.76 -2.45 14.89
C ALA A 304 3.07 -3.57 13.89
N PRO A 305 2.35 -4.71 13.93
CA PRO A 305 2.58 -5.82 13.00
C PRO A 305 2.34 -5.44 11.52
N GLY A 306 1.40 -4.54 11.21
CA GLY A 306 1.05 -4.19 9.83
C GLY A 306 2.26 -3.70 9.02
N PRO A 307 2.95 -2.63 9.43
CA PRO A 307 4.14 -2.16 8.72
C PRO A 307 5.30 -3.16 8.77
N LEU A 308 5.42 -3.97 9.82
CA LEU A 308 6.46 -5.01 9.89
C LEU A 308 6.20 -6.19 8.94
N GLN A 309 4.95 -6.40 8.50
CA GLN A 309 4.64 -7.36 7.43
C GLN A 309 5.16 -6.92 6.05
N LEU A 310 5.78 -5.74 5.95
CA LEU A 310 6.58 -5.30 4.79
C LEU A 310 8.06 -5.66 4.89
N LEU A 311 8.52 -6.30 5.98
CA LEU A 311 9.89 -6.78 6.04
C LEU A 311 10.16 -7.79 4.92
N PRO A 312 11.37 -7.81 4.33
CA PRO A 312 11.78 -8.84 3.37
C PRO A 312 11.44 -10.26 3.85
N SER A 313 10.71 -11.02 3.03
CA SER A 313 10.47 -12.44 3.25
C SER A 313 11.68 -13.27 2.82
N ARG A 314 11.59 -14.61 2.95
CA ARG A 314 12.57 -15.51 2.32
C ARG A 314 12.61 -15.36 0.79
N ASP A 315 11.46 -15.11 0.16
CA ASP A 315 11.33 -14.92 -1.29
C ASP A 315 11.93 -13.59 -1.79
N TYR A 316 12.18 -12.64 -0.89
CA TYR A 316 12.89 -11.41 -1.24
C TYR A 316 14.33 -11.68 -1.68
N GLY A 317 14.88 -12.81 -1.22
CA GLY A 317 16.25 -13.23 -1.46
C GLY A 317 17.12 -13.10 -0.21
N MET A 318 18.29 -13.73 -0.29
CA MET A 318 19.30 -13.71 0.77
C MET A 318 20.30 -12.57 0.54
N ARG A 319 21.14 -12.30 1.54
CA ARG A 319 22.31 -11.39 1.44
C ARG A 319 21.99 -9.92 1.13
N TRP A 320 20.76 -9.46 1.38
CA TRP A 320 20.35 -8.08 1.11
C TRP A 320 20.88 -7.08 2.15
N LEU A 321 21.12 -7.50 3.40
CA LEU A 321 21.77 -6.65 4.40
C LEU A 321 23.28 -6.91 4.37
N LYS A 322 24.08 -5.87 4.15
CA LYS A 322 25.54 -5.96 4.02
C LYS A 322 26.26 -5.01 4.96
N ILE A 323 27.35 -5.48 5.56
CA ILE A 323 28.30 -4.70 6.34
C ILE A 323 29.64 -4.78 5.61
N LEU A 324 30.03 -3.66 5.01
CA LEU A 324 31.23 -3.49 4.19
C LEU A 324 32.31 -2.89 5.08
N ASP A 325 33.44 -3.58 5.25
CA ASP A 325 34.56 -3.12 6.07
C ASP A 325 35.89 -3.30 5.33
N GLY A 326 36.19 -2.36 4.43
CA GLY A 326 37.26 -2.53 3.44
C GLY A 326 36.87 -3.60 2.42
N GLU A 327 37.74 -4.60 2.22
CA GLU A 327 37.47 -5.74 1.34
C GLU A 327 36.54 -6.79 1.98
N ASN A 328 36.34 -6.73 3.30
CA ASN A 328 35.50 -7.68 4.02
C ASN A 328 34.02 -7.33 3.86
N VAL A 329 33.21 -8.32 3.50
CA VAL A 329 31.75 -8.19 3.37
C VAL A 329 31.07 -9.24 4.25
N ASN A 330 30.41 -8.78 5.32
CA ASN A 330 29.46 -9.60 6.05
C ASN A 330 28.07 -9.38 5.44
N PHE A 331 27.31 -10.44 5.20
CA PHE A 331 25.97 -10.33 4.63
C PHE A 331 24.96 -11.21 5.36
N TYR A 332 23.71 -10.74 5.37
CA TYR A 332 22.55 -11.38 5.97
C TYR A 332 21.30 -11.15 5.11
N PRO A 333 20.27 -12.00 5.21
CA PRO A 333 20.34 -13.32 5.83
C PRO A 333 21.18 -14.28 4.99
N LYS A 334 21.71 -15.32 5.62
CA LYS A 334 22.28 -16.49 4.94
C LYS A 334 21.17 -17.50 4.63
N GLU A 335 20.24 -17.69 5.56
CA GLU A 335 19.15 -18.66 5.49
C GLU A 335 17.81 -18.11 6.00
N ASP A 336 17.80 -17.39 7.13
CA ASP A 336 16.56 -16.95 7.79
C ASP A 336 16.59 -15.47 8.21
N PRO A 337 15.89 -14.56 7.52
CA PRO A 337 15.87 -13.13 7.88
C PRO A 337 15.31 -12.87 9.29
N TYR A 338 14.43 -13.73 9.78
CA TYR A 338 13.86 -13.59 11.11
C TYR A 338 14.91 -13.79 12.20
N ALA A 339 15.60 -14.94 12.22
CA ALA A 339 16.63 -15.21 13.21
C ALA A 339 17.91 -14.39 13.00
N GLU A 340 18.27 -14.10 11.75
CA GLU A 340 19.55 -13.48 11.41
C GLU A 340 19.52 -11.96 11.29
N ILE A 341 18.34 -11.32 11.28
CA ILE A 341 18.24 -9.86 11.21
C ILE A 341 17.19 -9.33 12.18
N TYR A 342 15.97 -9.86 12.13
CA TYR A 342 14.81 -9.23 12.79
C TYR A 342 14.79 -9.48 14.30
N LEU A 343 15.22 -10.67 14.73
CA LEU A 343 15.33 -11.09 16.13
C LEU A 343 16.77 -11.10 16.64
N VAL A 344 17.71 -10.51 15.89
CA VAL A 344 19.08 -10.33 16.39
C VAL A 344 19.08 -9.25 17.45
N ARG A 345 19.39 -9.67 18.67
CA ARG A 345 19.59 -8.81 19.84
C ARG A 345 21.06 -8.42 19.95
N ASP A 346 21.34 -7.28 20.57
CA ASP A 346 22.69 -6.82 20.95
C ASP A 346 23.69 -6.60 19.80
N LYS A 347 23.23 -6.65 18.54
CA LYS A 347 24.04 -6.26 17.37
C LYS A 347 23.61 -4.90 16.86
N TRP A 348 24.60 -4.04 16.62
CA TRP A 348 24.36 -2.67 16.17
C TRP A 348 23.59 -2.58 14.84
N TRP A 349 23.72 -3.62 14.00
CA TRP A 349 23.07 -3.77 12.70
C TRP A 349 21.77 -4.58 12.75
N GLY A 350 21.40 -5.20 13.88
CA GLY A 350 20.11 -5.87 14.03
C GLY A 350 18.94 -4.91 13.80
N LEU A 351 17.79 -5.42 13.34
CA LEU A 351 16.65 -4.59 12.94
C LEU A 351 16.17 -3.68 14.08
N CYS A 352 15.91 -4.25 15.25
CA CYS A 352 15.30 -3.57 16.38
C CYS A 352 16.32 -3.38 17.51
N ASP A 353 16.58 -2.12 17.87
CA ASP A 353 17.30 -1.79 19.10
C ASP A 353 16.29 -1.79 20.26
N GLU A 354 16.49 -2.69 21.23
CA GLU A 354 15.55 -2.88 22.34
C GLU A 354 15.33 -1.60 23.17
N ARG A 355 16.35 -0.74 23.25
CA ARG A 355 16.26 0.54 23.99
C ARG A 355 15.30 1.52 23.32
N LEU A 356 15.00 1.32 22.04
CA LEU A 356 14.07 2.13 21.26
C LEU A 356 12.65 1.55 21.23
N ILE A 357 12.41 0.33 21.77
CA ILE A 357 11.07 -0.25 21.82
C ILE A 357 10.18 0.61 22.70
N SER A 358 10.63 0.94 23.91
CA SER A 358 9.92 1.84 24.83
C SER A 358 10.74 3.10 25.08
N PRO A 359 10.57 4.15 24.27
CA PRO A 359 11.28 5.41 24.46
C PRO A 359 10.83 6.07 25.78
N GLY A 360 11.77 6.68 26.51
CA GLY A 360 11.50 7.36 27.79
C GLY A 360 12.69 7.32 28.75
N SER A 361 12.39 7.39 30.05
CA SER A 361 13.37 7.36 31.14
C SER A 361 14.12 6.01 31.23
N ARG A 362 15.18 5.99 32.06
CA ARG A 362 16.04 4.81 32.29
C ARG A 362 15.20 3.59 32.67
N ARG A 363 15.30 2.53 31.87
CA ARG A 363 14.57 1.26 32.03
C ARG A 363 15.40 0.27 32.83
N THR A 364 14.72 -0.58 33.60
CA THR A 364 15.32 -1.74 34.24
C THR A 364 15.57 -2.85 33.22
N GLN A 365 16.50 -3.77 33.52
CA GLN A 365 16.76 -4.93 32.65
C GLN A 365 15.52 -5.81 32.47
N TRP A 366 14.68 -5.94 33.51
CA TRP A 366 13.43 -6.70 33.46
C TRP A 366 12.45 -6.08 32.45
N GLU A 367 12.29 -4.76 32.44
CA GLU A 367 11.43 -4.06 31.48
C GLU A 367 11.92 -4.23 30.04
N LEU A 368 13.24 -4.11 29.80
CA LEU A 368 13.83 -4.34 28.48
C LEU A 368 13.59 -5.77 27.98
N ASN A 369 13.79 -6.75 28.87
CA ASN A 369 13.52 -8.16 28.55
C ASN A 369 12.04 -8.42 28.22
N ASN A 370 11.11 -7.79 28.95
CA ASN A 370 9.68 -7.94 28.72
C ASN A 370 9.24 -7.28 27.39
N ASP A 371 9.77 -6.09 27.09
CA ASP A 371 9.52 -5.40 25.82
C ASP A 371 10.04 -6.23 24.63
N TRP A 372 11.25 -6.76 24.75
CA TRP A 372 11.84 -7.64 23.75
C TRP A 372 11.03 -8.92 23.55
N LEU A 373 10.54 -9.54 24.64
CA LEU A 373 9.68 -10.71 24.57
C LEU A 373 8.36 -10.41 23.84
N THR A 374 7.77 -9.24 24.11
CA THR A 374 6.54 -8.79 23.44
C THR A 374 6.78 -8.58 21.94
N TYR A 375 7.87 -7.90 21.58
CA TYR A 375 8.29 -7.72 20.19
C TYR A 375 8.50 -9.07 19.49
N THR A 376 9.24 -9.99 20.12
CA THR A 376 9.53 -11.33 19.58
C THR A 376 8.26 -12.15 19.36
N LYS A 377 7.33 -12.14 20.31
CA LYS A 377 6.03 -12.82 20.18
C LYS A 377 5.21 -12.24 19.03
N MET A 378 5.15 -10.91 18.92
CA MET A 378 4.43 -10.25 17.83
C MET A 378 5.08 -10.55 16.47
N LEU A 379 6.41 -10.49 16.38
CA LEU A 379 7.12 -10.79 15.13
C LEU A 379 6.87 -12.24 14.70
N ASN A 380 6.98 -13.22 15.59
CA ASN A 380 6.74 -14.62 15.24
C ASN A 380 5.27 -14.91 14.92
N ASN A 381 4.34 -14.48 15.79
CA ASN A 381 2.94 -14.92 15.71
C ASN A 381 2.12 -14.12 14.69
N LYS A 382 2.50 -12.86 14.41
CA LYS A 382 1.74 -11.98 13.51
C LYS A 382 2.50 -11.63 12.25
N VAL A 383 3.81 -11.38 12.32
CA VAL A 383 4.60 -10.93 11.15
C VAL A 383 5.07 -12.12 10.32
N LYS A 384 5.90 -13.00 10.89
CA LYS A 384 6.44 -14.20 10.24
C LYS A 384 5.31 -15.09 9.73
N ALA A 385 4.36 -15.43 10.61
CA ALA A 385 3.22 -16.27 10.23
C ALA A 385 2.41 -15.69 9.05
N PHE A 386 2.24 -14.37 8.97
CA PHE A 386 1.53 -13.74 7.85
C PHE A 386 2.35 -13.78 6.55
N ILE A 387 3.60 -13.30 6.60
CA ILE A 387 4.47 -13.19 5.43
C ILE A 387 4.67 -14.56 4.78
N GLU A 388 5.07 -15.56 5.57
CA GLU A 388 5.42 -16.88 5.05
C GLU A 388 4.20 -17.65 4.56
N ASN A 389 3.03 -17.49 5.22
CA ASN A 389 1.79 -18.11 4.73
C ASN A 389 1.27 -17.49 3.42
N LEU A 390 1.70 -16.28 3.07
CA LEU A 390 1.27 -15.57 1.85
C LEU A 390 2.20 -15.82 0.65
N SER A 391 3.40 -16.36 0.90
CA SER A 391 4.39 -16.70 -0.13
C SER A 391 3.75 -17.49 -1.28
N GLY A 392 4.03 -17.08 -2.52
CA GLY A 392 3.54 -17.74 -3.73
C GLY A 392 2.02 -17.75 -3.96
N LYS A 393 1.22 -17.09 -3.13
CA LYS A 393 -0.25 -17.09 -3.23
C LYS A 393 -0.80 -15.81 -3.87
N TYR A 394 -1.51 -15.98 -4.97
CA TYR A 394 -2.13 -14.92 -5.76
C TYR A 394 -3.46 -15.40 -6.35
N HIS A 395 -4.41 -14.48 -6.48
CA HIS A 395 -5.66 -14.75 -7.15
C HIS A 395 -5.40 -15.17 -8.63
N PRO A 396 -6.10 -16.18 -9.18
CA PRO A 396 -5.83 -16.68 -10.54
C PRO A 396 -6.12 -15.66 -11.66
N ASN A 397 -6.79 -14.57 -11.32
CA ASN A 397 -7.08 -13.43 -12.18
C ASN A 397 -6.44 -12.15 -11.60
N THR A 398 -5.10 -12.12 -11.55
CA THR A 398 -4.32 -11.00 -10.99
C THR A 398 -3.63 -10.21 -12.10
N HIS A 399 -3.79 -8.89 -12.06
CA HIS A 399 -3.15 -7.92 -12.94
C HIS A 399 -2.29 -6.99 -12.10
N VAL A 400 -1.08 -6.66 -12.53
CA VAL A 400 -0.15 -5.87 -11.72
C VAL A 400 0.54 -4.80 -12.53
N PHE A 401 0.67 -3.60 -11.97
CA PHE A 401 1.69 -2.66 -12.42
C PHE A 401 2.70 -2.35 -11.32
N TYR A 402 3.93 -2.08 -11.73
CA TYR A 402 5.05 -1.82 -10.84
C TYR A 402 6.05 -0.88 -11.52
N SER A 403 6.98 -0.30 -10.74
CA SER A 403 8.07 0.50 -11.29
C SER A 403 9.39 -0.25 -11.24
N ALA A 404 10.17 -0.08 -12.30
CA ALA A 404 11.57 -0.49 -12.41
C ALA A 404 12.44 0.70 -12.83
N ALA A 405 12.07 1.91 -12.42
CA ALA A 405 12.74 3.12 -12.86
C ALA A 405 14.03 3.34 -12.06
N SER A 406 15.16 3.46 -12.76
CA SER A 406 16.43 3.87 -12.14
C SER A 406 16.39 5.29 -11.56
N ALA A 407 15.44 6.11 -12.02
CA ALA A 407 15.18 7.45 -11.48
C ALA A 407 14.57 7.43 -10.06
N HIS A 408 14.01 6.29 -9.63
CA HIS A 408 13.40 6.10 -8.31
C HIS A 408 14.07 4.92 -7.59
N PRO A 409 15.36 5.03 -7.24
CA PRO A 409 16.09 3.92 -6.64
C PRO A 409 15.48 3.55 -5.28
N ALA A 410 15.36 2.26 -5.03
CA ALA A 410 14.86 1.68 -3.81
C ALA A 410 15.90 0.73 -3.19
N TYR A 411 15.74 0.44 -1.89
CA TYR A 411 16.63 -0.46 -1.17
C TYR A 411 16.35 -1.90 -1.55
N GLY A 412 16.95 -2.36 -2.64
CA GLY A 412 17.11 -3.79 -2.93
C GLY A 412 18.01 -4.43 -1.88
N ASP A 413 19.22 -3.87 -1.75
CA ASP A 413 20.17 -4.16 -0.69
C ASP A 413 20.31 -2.95 0.25
N VAL A 414 20.61 -3.22 1.52
CA VAL A 414 20.96 -2.22 2.53
C VAL A 414 22.40 -2.44 2.95
N CYS A 415 23.25 -1.45 2.71
CA CYS A 415 24.69 -1.54 2.96
C CYS A 415 25.14 -0.55 4.03
N TRP A 416 25.75 -1.05 5.10
CA TRP A 416 26.53 -0.25 6.03
C TRP A 416 28.00 -0.30 5.64
N CYS A 417 28.61 0.83 5.31
CA CYS A 417 30.01 0.92 4.89
C CYS A 417 30.88 1.56 5.97
N ALA A 418 32.00 0.92 6.32
CA ALA A 418 32.95 1.43 7.28
C ALA A 418 33.81 2.56 6.70
N GLU A 419 33.72 3.74 7.31
CA GLU A 419 34.65 4.84 7.14
C GLU A 419 35.73 4.69 8.23
N THR A 420 36.87 4.12 7.84
CA THR A 420 38.01 3.92 8.75
C THR A 420 38.99 5.09 8.61
N PRO A 421 39.35 5.79 9.71
CA PRO A 421 40.37 6.83 9.66
C PRO A 421 41.71 6.29 9.12
N ALA A 422 42.39 7.05 8.25
CA ALA A 422 43.60 6.59 7.57
C ALA A 422 44.75 6.20 8.52
N ILE A 423 44.84 6.82 9.70
CA ILE A 423 45.85 6.48 10.72
C ILE A 423 45.50 5.13 11.35
N GLU A 424 44.25 4.96 11.79
CA GLU A 424 43.74 3.73 12.38
C GLU A 424 43.86 2.53 11.42
N GLY A 425 43.55 2.75 10.14
CA GLY A 425 43.69 1.74 9.09
C GLY A 425 45.15 1.32 8.84
N ARG A 426 46.09 2.26 8.88
CA ARG A 426 47.53 1.96 8.73
C ARG A 426 48.11 1.23 9.95
N MET A 427 47.77 1.66 11.16
CA MET A 427 48.28 1.05 12.39
C MET A 427 47.83 -0.40 12.59
N ASN A 428 46.66 -0.75 12.05
CA ASN A 428 46.07 -2.09 12.19
C ASN A 428 45.98 -2.83 10.85
N GLN A 429 46.88 -2.52 9.91
CA GLN A 429 46.91 -3.16 8.60
C GLN A 429 47.12 -4.68 8.72
N GLY A 430 46.37 -5.46 7.93
CA GLY A 430 46.46 -6.93 7.93
C GLY A 430 45.77 -7.64 9.10
N ARG A 431 45.22 -6.89 10.07
CA ARG A 431 44.49 -7.47 11.20
C ARG A 431 43.05 -7.83 10.82
N VAL A 432 42.54 -8.92 11.39
CA VAL A 432 41.15 -9.33 11.19
C VAL A 432 40.22 -8.37 11.93
N ARG A 433 39.18 -7.88 11.27
CA ARG A 433 38.18 -6.98 11.86
C ARG A 433 36.83 -7.68 11.97
N HIS A 434 36.29 -7.75 13.19
CA HIS A 434 35.01 -8.39 13.46
C HIS A 434 33.86 -7.37 13.39
N ALA A 435 33.61 -6.82 12.19
CA ALA A 435 32.64 -5.75 11.94
C ALA A 435 31.22 -6.04 12.49
N ALA A 436 30.76 -7.29 12.38
CA ALA A 436 29.46 -7.71 12.89
C ALA A 436 29.36 -7.64 14.43
N ASP A 437 30.49 -7.70 15.14
CA ASP A 437 30.59 -7.70 16.60
C ASP A 437 30.97 -6.33 17.18
N ALA A 438 31.01 -5.29 16.34
CA ALA A 438 31.37 -3.95 16.75
C ALA A 438 30.41 -3.40 17.82
N GLN A 439 30.99 -2.71 18.81
CA GLN A 439 30.25 -2.13 19.93
C GLN A 439 29.97 -0.66 19.67
N VAL A 440 28.74 -0.21 19.87
CA VAL A 440 28.37 1.20 19.69
C VAL A 440 29.06 2.05 20.76
N VAL A 441 29.85 3.04 20.33
CA VAL A 441 30.63 3.90 21.25
C VAL A 441 29.80 5.09 21.74
N TRP A 442 28.82 5.53 20.94
CA TRP A 442 27.93 6.64 21.25
C TRP A 442 26.49 6.16 21.22
N GLU A 443 25.88 6.02 22.39
CA GLU A 443 24.48 5.61 22.50
C GLU A 443 23.54 6.67 21.89
N GLY A 444 22.35 6.22 21.44
CA GLY A 444 21.32 7.10 20.90
C GLY A 444 21.48 7.50 19.43
N GLN A 445 22.48 6.97 18.70
CA GLN A 445 22.59 7.21 17.26
C GLN A 445 21.47 6.49 16.49
N THR A 446 20.51 7.24 15.97
CA THR A 446 19.33 6.75 15.23
C THR A 446 19.25 7.28 13.79
N GLY A 447 20.32 7.88 13.27
CA GLY A 447 20.43 8.39 11.90
C GLY A 447 21.08 7.39 10.93
N VAL A 448 21.72 7.90 9.87
CA VAL A 448 22.41 7.06 8.86
C VAL A 448 23.85 6.67 9.24
N THR A 449 24.36 7.12 10.39
CA THR A 449 25.73 6.82 10.85
C THR A 449 25.74 6.06 12.17
N ARG A 450 26.74 5.20 12.38
CA ARG A 450 27.02 4.50 13.65
C ARG A 450 28.50 4.57 13.96
N LYS A 451 28.85 5.17 15.10
CA LYS A 451 30.23 5.19 15.62
C LYS A 451 30.42 3.97 16.50
N VAL A 452 31.36 3.13 16.12
CA VAL A 452 31.57 1.82 16.76
C VAL A 452 33.05 1.59 17.07
N ALA A 453 33.30 0.69 18.01
CA ALA A 453 34.59 0.08 18.28
C ALA A 453 34.51 -1.36 17.77
N THR A 454 35.21 -1.64 16.69
CA THR A 454 35.24 -2.96 16.04
C THR A 454 36.35 -3.80 16.65
N PRO A 455 36.07 -4.99 17.20
CA PRO A 455 37.09 -5.87 17.73
C PRO A 455 38.12 -6.28 16.65
N LEU A 456 39.38 -6.35 17.06
CA LEU A 456 40.48 -6.79 16.22
C LEU A 456 40.95 -8.19 16.63
N GLY A 457 41.14 -9.06 15.64
CA GLY A 457 41.80 -10.35 15.78
C GLY A 457 43.25 -10.31 15.30
N GLY A 458 44.02 -11.37 15.63
CA GLY A 458 45.44 -11.50 15.29
C GLY A 458 46.38 -10.75 16.23
N GLU A 459 47.69 -10.89 15.99
CA GLU A 459 48.75 -10.30 16.83
C GLU A 459 48.75 -8.76 16.76
N GLY A 460 48.83 -8.11 17.92
CA GLY A 460 48.85 -6.65 18.05
C GLY A 460 48.38 -6.18 19.44
N TRP A 461 48.81 -4.99 19.85
CA TRP A 461 48.52 -4.47 21.20
C TRP A 461 47.08 -3.91 21.34
N ALA A 462 46.45 -3.46 20.26
CA ALA A 462 45.10 -2.92 20.29
C ALA A 462 44.05 -4.03 20.22
N SER A 463 43.03 -3.99 21.08
CA SER A 463 41.92 -4.95 21.07
C SER A 463 40.76 -4.56 20.14
N GLY A 464 40.74 -3.32 19.64
CA GLY A 464 39.69 -2.81 18.77
C GLY A 464 40.11 -1.56 18.00
N ILE A 465 39.36 -1.23 16.95
CA ILE A 465 39.53 -0.04 16.10
C ILE A 465 38.26 0.81 16.11
N ARG A 466 38.41 2.13 16.20
CA ARG A 466 37.27 3.04 16.11
C ARG A 466 36.92 3.31 14.64
N GLN A 467 35.66 3.06 14.28
CA GLN A 467 35.15 3.25 12.92
C GLN A 467 33.81 3.97 12.95
N THR A 468 33.45 4.61 11.84
CA THR A 468 32.09 5.09 11.60
C THR A 468 31.48 4.29 10.45
N TYR A 469 30.40 3.57 10.70
CA TYR A 469 29.62 2.95 9.64
C TYR A 469 28.59 3.94 9.12
N ARG A 470 28.48 4.09 7.80
CA ARG A 470 27.46 4.89 7.12
C ARG A 470 26.54 3.98 6.31
N LEU A 471 25.24 4.20 6.42
CA LEU A 471 24.25 3.59 5.56
C LEU A 471 24.33 4.21 4.16
N LEU A 472 24.60 3.39 3.16
CA LEU A 472 24.67 3.82 1.76
C LEU A 472 23.27 4.09 1.18
N PRO A 473 23.13 4.99 0.19
CA PRO A 473 21.88 5.24 -0.49
C PRO A 473 21.38 4.01 -1.28
N PRO A 474 20.09 3.96 -1.63
CA PRO A 474 19.55 2.87 -2.44
C PRO A 474 20.12 2.90 -3.86
N THR A 475 20.24 1.73 -4.49
CA THR A 475 20.84 1.58 -5.83
C THR A 475 19.99 0.77 -6.80
N GLU A 476 19.06 -0.05 -6.32
CA GLU A 476 18.24 -0.88 -7.20
C GLU A 476 17.10 -0.05 -7.78
N ALA A 477 16.81 -0.22 -9.07
CA ALA A 477 15.68 0.43 -9.70
C ALA A 477 14.35 0.05 -9.03
N GLY A 478 13.38 0.96 -8.99
CA GLY A 478 12.13 0.71 -8.28
C GLY A 478 11.18 1.91 -8.36
N ASP A 479 10.40 2.10 -7.30
CA ASP A 479 9.48 3.24 -7.12
C ASP A 479 9.89 4.19 -5.97
N GLY A 480 11.14 4.07 -5.48
CA GLY A 480 11.64 4.78 -4.31
C GLY A 480 11.33 4.14 -2.96
N THR A 481 10.46 3.12 -2.89
CA THR A 481 10.21 2.32 -1.68
C THR A 481 10.37 0.82 -1.93
N VAL A 482 9.77 0.33 -3.02
CA VAL A 482 9.75 -1.06 -3.45
C VAL A 482 10.78 -1.24 -4.57
N PRO A 483 11.79 -2.09 -4.39
CA PRO A 483 12.75 -2.40 -5.43
C PRO A 483 12.17 -3.36 -6.46
N LEU A 484 12.75 -3.35 -7.66
CA LEU A 484 12.43 -4.20 -8.81
C LEU A 484 12.21 -5.66 -8.40
N ARG A 485 13.11 -6.25 -7.61
CA ARG A 485 13.02 -7.65 -7.18
C ARG A 485 11.75 -8.00 -6.41
N SER A 486 11.14 -7.02 -5.73
CA SER A 486 9.89 -7.20 -4.98
C SER A 486 8.66 -6.79 -5.77
N GLY A 487 8.76 -5.74 -6.60
CA GLY A 487 7.66 -5.26 -7.43
C GLY A 487 7.35 -6.16 -8.63
N ARG A 488 8.37 -6.82 -9.21
CA ARG A 488 8.23 -7.65 -10.42
C ARG A 488 7.84 -9.09 -10.09
N ILE A 489 6.57 -9.30 -9.76
CA ILE A 489 6.01 -10.63 -9.47
C ILE A 489 6.17 -11.58 -10.66
N PRO A 490 6.58 -12.85 -10.46
CA PRO A 490 6.73 -13.83 -11.55
C PRO A 490 5.47 -14.01 -12.40
N SER A 491 5.65 -14.17 -13.71
CA SER A 491 4.54 -14.23 -14.69
C SER A 491 3.57 -15.40 -14.47
N GLY A 492 4.03 -16.51 -13.90
CA GLY A 492 3.19 -17.68 -13.62
C GLY A 492 2.02 -17.42 -12.64
N TYR A 493 2.06 -16.31 -11.90
CA TYR A 493 0.99 -15.89 -11.00
C TYR A 493 0.03 -14.86 -11.61
N LEU A 494 0.29 -14.39 -12.83
CA LEU A 494 -0.29 -13.17 -13.35
C LEU A 494 -1.06 -13.40 -14.66
N ARG A 495 -2.15 -12.66 -14.82
CA ARG A 495 -2.82 -12.47 -16.11
C ARG A 495 -2.21 -11.35 -16.92
N SER A 496 -1.70 -10.29 -16.28
CA SER A 496 -0.93 -9.25 -16.96
C SER A 496 0.04 -8.56 -16.00
N ARG A 497 1.13 -8.00 -16.54
CA ARG A 497 2.12 -7.21 -15.78
C ARG A 497 2.57 -6.01 -16.60
N PHE A 498 2.48 -4.81 -16.03
CA PHE A 498 2.87 -3.57 -16.65
C PHE A 498 4.01 -2.89 -15.88
N GLN A 499 5.10 -2.58 -16.57
CA GLN A 499 6.18 -1.78 -16.00
C GLN A 499 5.96 -0.31 -16.37
N VAL A 500 5.84 0.55 -15.36
CA VAL A 500 5.64 1.99 -15.55
C VAL A 500 6.54 2.76 -14.57
N ALA A 501 7.24 3.77 -15.08
CA ALA A 501 8.12 4.59 -14.26
C ALA A 501 7.29 5.53 -13.38
N VAL A 502 7.05 5.12 -12.13
CA VAL A 502 6.28 5.89 -11.14
C VAL A 502 6.98 5.87 -9.79
N GLU A 503 6.76 6.92 -9.00
CA GLU A 503 7.06 6.92 -7.56
C GLU A 503 5.97 6.15 -6.79
N HIS A 504 6.33 5.64 -5.62
CA HIS A 504 5.48 4.75 -4.85
C HIS A 504 4.17 5.39 -4.39
N GLU A 505 4.22 6.58 -3.78
CA GLU A 505 3.05 7.23 -3.21
C GLU A 505 2.08 7.80 -4.27
N PRO A 506 2.55 8.54 -5.30
CA PRO A 506 1.67 9.09 -6.32
C PRO A 506 1.43 8.12 -7.49
N ALA A 507 1.68 6.81 -7.33
CA ALA A 507 1.64 5.84 -8.43
C ALA A 507 0.33 5.86 -9.25
N TYR A 508 -0.81 6.11 -8.59
CA TYR A 508 -2.13 6.21 -9.23
C TYR A 508 -2.46 7.60 -9.81
N GLN A 509 -1.57 8.59 -9.66
CA GLN A 509 -1.69 9.88 -10.35
C GLN A 509 -1.20 9.77 -11.81
N ASP A 510 -0.30 8.83 -12.08
CA ASP A 510 0.19 8.55 -13.44
C ASP A 510 -0.94 8.08 -14.36
N ALA A 511 -0.97 8.62 -15.58
CA ALA A 511 -2.03 8.32 -16.54
C ALA A 511 -1.92 6.88 -17.08
N LYS A 512 -0.72 6.35 -17.30
CA LYS A 512 -0.55 4.99 -17.84
C LYS A 512 -0.92 3.94 -16.80
N ALA A 513 -0.54 4.14 -15.54
CA ALA A 513 -0.95 3.28 -14.43
C ALA A 513 -2.49 3.21 -14.32
N ARG A 514 -3.15 4.38 -14.39
CA ARG A 514 -4.62 4.49 -14.41
C ARG A 514 -5.27 3.76 -15.59
N LEU A 515 -4.78 3.97 -16.80
CA LEU A 515 -5.29 3.30 -18.00
C LEU A 515 -5.10 1.78 -17.96
N PHE A 516 -3.97 1.30 -17.44
CA PHE A 516 -3.75 -0.13 -17.21
C PHE A 516 -4.76 -0.69 -16.20
N THR A 517 -5.00 0.01 -15.09
CA THR A 517 -6.00 -0.41 -14.10
C THR A 517 -7.40 -0.47 -14.69
N LEU A 518 -7.81 0.54 -15.47
CA LEU A 518 -9.12 0.55 -16.14
C LEU A 518 -9.25 -0.62 -17.12
N ARG A 519 -8.21 -0.88 -17.93
CA ARG A 519 -8.17 -2.03 -18.83
C ARG A 519 -8.32 -3.34 -18.07
N ALA A 520 -7.56 -3.52 -17.00
CA ALA A 520 -7.60 -4.73 -16.19
C ALA A 520 -9.00 -4.97 -15.61
N ILE A 521 -9.68 -3.93 -15.12
CA ILE A 521 -11.06 -4.04 -14.64
C ILE A 521 -12.02 -4.51 -15.75
N VAL A 522 -11.91 -3.95 -16.96
CA VAL A 522 -12.74 -4.37 -18.11
C VAL A 522 -12.47 -5.83 -18.50
N LYS A 523 -11.20 -6.26 -18.50
CA LYS A 523 -10.83 -7.67 -18.75
C LYS A 523 -11.35 -8.60 -17.66
N ILE A 524 -11.22 -8.22 -16.39
CA ILE A 524 -11.73 -9.00 -15.25
C ILE A 524 -13.26 -9.15 -15.34
N ALA A 525 -13.97 -8.09 -15.71
CA ALA A 525 -15.43 -8.11 -15.83
C ALA A 525 -15.95 -9.12 -16.88
N GLN A 526 -15.13 -9.53 -17.85
CA GLN A 526 -15.52 -10.57 -18.82
C GLN A 526 -15.78 -11.92 -18.16
N ALA A 527 -15.14 -12.21 -17.02
CA ALA A 527 -15.33 -13.46 -16.27
C ALA A 527 -16.74 -13.63 -15.69
N VAL A 528 -17.54 -12.55 -15.66
CA VAL A 528 -18.95 -12.58 -15.22
C VAL A 528 -19.81 -13.48 -16.12
N LYS A 529 -19.44 -13.68 -17.39
CA LYS A 529 -20.13 -14.66 -18.27
C LYS A 529 -20.18 -16.08 -17.70
N HIS A 530 -19.30 -16.41 -16.76
CA HIS A 530 -19.22 -17.70 -16.08
C HIS A 530 -19.90 -17.72 -14.70
N THR A 531 -20.50 -16.60 -14.29
CA THR A 531 -21.37 -16.57 -13.10
C THR A 531 -22.78 -16.93 -13.53
N THR A 532 -23.52 -17.69 -12.71
CA THR A 532 -24.86 -18.19 -13.04
C THR A 532 -25.73 -17.08 -13.64
N GLN A 533 -26.08 -17.25 -14.92
CA GLN A 533 -27.17 -16.50 -15.54
C GLN A 533 -28.42 -16.83 -14.73
N GLY A 534 -28.85 -15.90 -13.88
CA GLY A 534 -30.24 -15.89 -13.48
C GLY A 534 -31.01 -15.45 -14.71
N ASP A 535 -31.68 -16.40 -15.37
CA ASP A 535 -32.72 -16.11 -16.35
C ASP A 535 -33.72 -15.15 -15.70
N GLY A 536 -33.80 -13.94 -16.26
CA GLY A 536 -34.69 -12.88 -15.80
C GLY A 536 -34.87 -11.86 -16.90
#